data_AF-A0A4Q2UWW8-F1
#
_entry.id   AF-A0A4Q2UWW8-F1
#
_cell.length_a   1.000
_cell.length_b   1.000
_cell.length_c   1.000
_cell.angle_alpha   90.00
_cell.angle_beta   90.00
_cell.angle_gamma   90.00
#
_symmetry.space_group_name_H-M   'P 1'
#
loop_
_entity.id
_entity.type
_entity.pdbx_description
1 polymer ?
#
loop_
_entity_poly.entity_id
_entity_poly.type
_entity_poly.pdbx_seq_one_letter_code
_entity_poly.pdbx_strand_id
1 'polypeptide(L)'
;RCFGHILNLAVKALLFGHNSEAFEDDIQGNETLDAKAHELWRRKGPVGKLHNLIFWIHRSDSLTNLLRSLQLTAYSKSDDPVVRAKKPLDVVIDVVTRWLSTLYMIRRALLLKDFLEDLWYEQKSEWEGLVLRGKKSSSEVPLCLRDENKLEEKDWAIISLFNEVLQHFEHVLITLEGDGQQRKRKEGYIGA
;
A
#
# COMPACT_ATOMS: atom_id res chain seq x y z
N ARG A 1 2.28 7.68 -30.40
CA ARG A 1 2.31 7.14 -29.01
C ARG A 1 3.34 6.02 -28.96
N CYS A 2 4.27 6.02 -28.00
CA CYS A 2 5.27 4.95 -27.86
C CYS A 2 4.67 3.72 -27.13
N PHE A 3 5.34 2.56 -27.23
CA PHE A 3 4.89 1.33 -26.56
C PHE A 3 4.77 1.51 -25.04
N GLY A 4 5.77 2.12 -24.39
CA GLY A 4 5.73 2.39 -22.95
C GLY A 4 4.52 3.25 -22.53
N HIS A 5 4.12 4.21 -23.38
CA HIS A 5 2.91 5.01 -23.13
C HIS A 5 1.63 4.18 -23.25
N ILE A 6 1.53 3.27 -24.22
CA ILE A 6 0.38 2.36 -24.35
C ILE A 6 0.29 1.41 -23.15
N LEU A 7 1.43 0.86 -22.73
CA LEU A 7 1.51 -0.01 -21.55
C LEU A 7 1.06 0.73 -20.28
N ASN A 8 1.54 1.96 -20.08
CA ASN A 8 1.12 2.80 -18.97
C ASN A 8 -0.41 3.03 -18.97
N LEU A 9 -1.02 3.33 -20.13
CA LEU A 9 -2.47 3.50 -20.23
C LEU A 9 -3.23 2.21 -19.89
N ALA A 10 -2.79 1.07 -20.41
CA ALA A 10 -3.41 -0.23 -20.13
C ALA A 10 -3.37 -0.57 -18.63
N VAL A 11 -2.21 -0.37 -17.99
CA VAL A 11 -2.06 -0.63 -16.56
C VAL A 11 -2.87 0.33 -15.70
N LYS A 12 -2.92 1.62 -16.06
CA LYS A 12 -3.76 2.60 -15.36
C LYS A 12 -5.24 2.25 -15.47
N ALA A 13 -5.69 1.79 -16.63
CA ALA A 13 -7.07 1.32 -16.80
C ALA A 13 -7.37 0.08 -15.94
N LEU A 14 -6.40 -0.82 -15.78
CA LEU A 14 -6.51 -1.99 -14.90
C LEU A 14 -6.60 -1.59 -13.42
N LEU A 15 -5.73 -0.68 -12.97
CA LEU A 15 -5.64 -0.23 -11.58
C LEU A 15 -6.82 0.68 -11.16
N PHE A 16 -7.21 1.59 -12.03
CA PHE A 16 -8.10 2.71 -11.67
C PHE A 16 -9.40 2.75 -12.48
N GLY A 17 -9.58 1.82 -13.42
CA GLY A 17 -10.73 1.78 -14.33
C GLY A 17 -10.56 2.67 -15.57
N HIS A 18 -11.54 2.61 -16.46
CA HIS A 18 -11.51 3.21 -17.81
C HIS A 18 -11.25 4.73 -17.84
N ASN A 19 -11.56 5.47 -16.77
CA ASN A 19 -11.37 6.91 -16.68
C ASN A 19 -10.25 7.27 -15.68
N SER A 20 -9.08 6.67 -15.84
CA SER A 20 -7.94 6.88 -14.92
C SER A 20 -7.43 8.32 -14.91
N GLU A 21 -7.47 9.03 -16.04
CA GLU A 21 -7.04 10.44 -16.13
C GLU A 21 -7.93 11.36 -15.28
N ALA A 22 -9.25 11.22 -15.38
CA ALA A 22 -10.19 11.97 -14.54
C ALA A 22 -9.99 11.69 -13.04
N PHE A 23 -9.65 10.44 -12.70
CA PHE A 23 -9.30 10.08 -11.32
C PHE A 23 -8.00 10.73 -10.86
N GLU A 24 -6.96 10.77 -11.72
CA GLU A 24 -5.70 11.46 -11.42
C GLU A 24 -5.93 12.95 -11.17
N ASP A 25 -6.76 13.60 -12.00
CA ASP A 25 -7.11 15.02 -11.85
C ASP A 25 -7.85 15.27 -10.53
N ASP A 26 -8.82 14.42 -10.19
CA ASP A 26 -9.59 14.50 -8.93
C ASP A 26 -8.71 14.32 -7.68
N ILE A 27 -7.63 13.53 -7.77
CA ILE A 27 -6.68 13.28 -6.68
C ILE A 27 -5.59 14.36 -6.60
N GLN A 28 -5.05 14.83 -7.73
CA GLN A 28 -4.06 15.92 -7.75
C GLN A 28 -4.63 17.23 -7.20
N GLY A 29 -5.93 17.46 -7.35
CA GLY A 29 -6.63 18.56 -6.70
C GLY A 29 -6.86 18.38 -5.19
N ASN A 30 -6.52 17.21 -4.61
CA ASN A 30 -6.88 16.85 -3.24
C ASN A 30 -5.84 15.97 -2.53
N GLU A 31 -4.59 16.45 -2.40
CA GLU A 31 -3.51 15.77 -1.67
C GLU A 31 -3.71 15.70 -0.13
N THR A 32 -4.88 16.06 0.38
CA THR A 32 -5.17 16.09 1.82
C THR A 32 -5.81 14.78 2.28
N LEU A 33 -5.61 14.42 3.57
CA LEU A 33 -6.32 13.32 4.26
C LEU A 33 -7.82 13.63 4.47
N ASP A 34 -8.46 14.28 3.51
CA ASP A 34 -9.88 14.59 3.64
C ASP A 34 -10.76 13.39 3.26
N ALA A 35 -12.01 13.45 3.69
CA ALA A 35 -12.97 12.37 3.44
C ALA A 35 -13.25 12.15 1.95
N LYS A 36 -13.04 13.16 1.09
CA LYS A 36 -13.30 13.07 -0.34
C LYS A 36 -12.20 12.27 -1.03
N ALA A 37 -10.92 12.58 -0.79
CA ALA A 37 -9.78 11.85 -1.33
C ALA A 37 -9.81 10.38 -0.86
N HIS A 38 -10.06 10.16 0.43
CA HIS A 38 -10.19 8.83 0.98
C HIS A 38 -11.30 8.02 0.29
N GLU A 39 -12.45 8.65 0.02
CA GLU A 39 -13.57 8.01 -0.68
C GLU A 39 -13.25 7.69 -2.14
N LEU A 40 -12.59 8.61 -2.85
CA LEU A 40 -12.18 8.40 -4.24
C LEU A 40 -11.25 7.19 -4.35
N TRP A 41 -10.29 7.07 -3.44
CA TRP A 41 -9.42 5.89 -3.37
C TRP A 41 -10.20 4.64 -2.99
N ARG A 42 -11.05 4.67 -1.97
CA ARG A 42 -11.86 3.51 -1.55
C ARG A 42 -12.66 2.91 -2.71
N ARG A 43 -13.21 3.75 -3.60
CA ARG A 43 -13.96 3.32 -4.79
C ARG A 43 -13.13 2.56 -5.83
N LYS A 44 -11.79 2.61 -5.76
CA LYS A 44 -10.89 1.79 -6.58
C LYS A 44 -10.74 0.37 -6.06
N GLY A 45 -11.49 -0.01 -5.01
CA GLY A 45 -11.50 -1.35 -4.47
C GLY A 45 -10.30 -1.64 -3.56
N PRO A 46 -9.85 -2.90 -3.47
CA PRO A 46 -8.81 -3.32 -2.52
C PRO A 46 -7.51 -2.54 -2.62
N VAL A 47 -7.04 -2.23 -3.84
CA VAL A 47 -5.81 -1.43 -4.04
C VAL A 47 -5.98 0.00 -3.49
N GLY A 48 -7.16 0.58 -3.62
CA GLY A 48 -7.44 1.91 -3.08
C GLY A 48 -7.66 1.93 -1.57
N LYS A 49 -8.25 0.88 -0.99
CA LYS A 49 -8.23 0.68 0.47
C LYS A 49 -6.79 0.58 1.00
N LEU A 50 -5.95 -0.18 0.30
CA LEU A 50 -4.54 -0.32 0.64
C LEU A 50 -3.82 1.04 0.58
N HIS A 51 -4.03 1.82 -0.49
CA HIS A 51 -3.50 3.19 -0.59
C HIS A 51 -3.84 4.01 0.66
N ASN A 52 -5.12 4.04 1.05
CA ASN A 52 -5.57 4.81 2.21
C ASN A 52 -4.87 4.37 3.51
N LEU A 53 -4.76 3.05 3.74
CA LEU A 53 -4.06 2.51 4.92
C LEU A 53 -2.58 2.91 4.94
N ILE A 54 -1.89 2.72 3.82
CA ILE A 54 -0.46 3.04 3.69
C ILE A 54 -0.22 4.54 3.88
N PHE A 55 -1.05 5.39 3.27
CA PHE A 55 -0.96 6.82 3.39
C PHE A 55 -1.23 7.30 4.83
N TRP A 56 -2.21 6.69 5.52
CA TRP A 56 -2.49 6.97 6.92
C TRP A 56 -1.31 6.65 7.84
N ILE A 57 -0.69 5.47 7.66
CA ILE A 57 0.50 5.06 8.41
C ILE A 57 1.67 6.01 8.14
N HIS A 58 1.96 6.28 6.86
CA HIS A 58 3.11 7.12 6.48
C HIS A 58 3.01 8.55 7.03
N ARG A 59 1.80 9.10 7.16
CA ARG A 59 1.60 10.46 7.68
C ARG A 59 1.68 10.57 9.20
N SER A 60 1.90 9.45 9.91
CA SER A 60 1.97 9.38 11.36
C SER A 60 3.25 8.68 11.83
N ASP A 61 4.13 9.42 12.50
CA ASP A 61 5.33 8.86 13.10
C ASP A 61 4.99 7.82 14.17
N SER A 62 3.90 8.00 14.92
CA SER A 62 3.47 7.03 15.92
C SER A 62 3.05 5.71 15.29
N LEU A 63 2.29 5.74 14.19
CA LEU A 63 1.89 4.52 13.47
C LEU A 63 3.07 3.86 12.76
N THR A 64 3.96 4.66 12.17
CA THR A 64 5.19 4.15 11.53
C THR A 64 6.07 3.44 12.56
N ASN A 65 6.26 4.02 13.75
CA ASN A 65 7.03 3.40 14.82
C ASN A 65 6.33 2.17 15.42
N LEU A 66 5.00 2.18 15.51
CA LEU A 66 4.23 0.99 15.91
C LEU A 66 4.41 -0.17 14.91
N LEU A 67 4.32 0.10 13.60
CA LEU A 67 4.55 -0.91 12.59
C LEU A 67 5.96 -1.51 12.66
N ARG A 68 6.96 -0.68 12.96
CA ARG A 68 8.35 -1.14 13.18
C ARG A 68 8.48 -1.97 14.45
N SER A 69 7.80 -1.60 15.53
CA SER A 69 7.88 -2.35 16.81
C SER A 69 7.20 -3.72 16.72
N LEU A 70 6.08 -3.82 16.01
CA LEU A 70 5.42 -5.10 15.72
C LEU A 70 6.36 -6.07 15.00
N GLN A 71 7.03 -5.58 13.95
CA GLN A 71 8.03 -6.34 13.20
C GLN A 71 9.19 -6.80 14.08
N LEU A 72 9.81 -5.88 14.83
CA LEU A 72 10.94 -6.19 15.71
C LEU A 72 10.56 -7.21 16.81
N THR A 73 9.35 -7.09 17.35
CA THR A 73 8.82 -8.03 18.33
C THR A 73 8.67 -9.42 17.75
N ALA A 74 8.15 -9.55 16.52
CA ALA A 74 8.06 -10.84 15.84
C ALA A 74 9.45 -11.40 15.48
N TYR A 75 10.33 -10.57 14.92
CA TYR A 75 11.68 -10.98 14.53
C TYR A 75 12.49 -11.49 15.72
N SER A 76 12.46 -10.78 16.86
CA SER A 76 13.22 -11.19 18.06
C SER A 76 12.81 -12.55 18.62
N LYS A 77 11.55 -12.97 18.40
CA LYS A 77 11.01 -14.28 18.84
C LYS A 77 11.32 -15.42 17.87
N SER A 78 11.88 -15.14 16.70
CA SER A 78 12.19 -16.16 15.70
C SER A 78 13.38 -17.02 16.11
N ASP A 79 13.29 -18.33 15.88
CA ASP A 79 14.40 -19.27 16.07
C ASP A 79 15.49 -19.11 15.00
N ASP A 80 15.14 -18.59 13.81
CA ASP A 80 16.08 -18.30 12.73
C ASP A 80 16.94 -17.03 13.03
N PRO A 81 18.28 -17.14 13.15
CA PRO A 81 19.17 -16.01 13.36
C PRO A 81 19.11 -14.96 12.25
N VAL A 82 18.85 -15.36 11.00
CA VAL A 82 18.73 -14.43 9.86
C VAL A 82 17.50 -13.56 10.02
N VAL A 83 16.38 -14.15 10.45
CA VAL A 83 15.14 -13.41 10.74
C VAL A 83 15.34 -12.47 11.93
N ARG A 84 15.99 -12.92 13.01
CA ARG A 84 16.30 -12.05 14.17
C ARG A 84 17.14 -10.82 13.81
N ALA A 85 18.01 -10.94 12.80
CA ALA A 85 18.86 -9.85 12.33
C ALA A 85 18.17 -8.89 11.34
N LYS A 86 16.93 -9.17 10.90
CA LYS A 86 16.21 -8.31 9.97
C LYS A 86 15.93 -6.94 10.59
N LYS A 87 16.05 -5.90 9.76
CA LYS A 87 15.57 -4.56 10.09
C LYS A 87 14.09 -4.46 9.72
N PRO A 88 13.30 -3.68 10.47
CA PRO A 88 11.91 -3.43 10.11
C PRO A 88 11.85 -2.67 8.79
N LEU A 89 10.81 -2.96 8.03
CA LEU A 89 10.50 -2.34 6.75
C LEU A 89 9.44 -1.25 6.95
N ASP A 90 9.64 -0.12 6.29
CA ASP A 90 8.64 0.94 6.21
C ASP A 90 7.63 0.67 5.09
N VAL A 91 6.48 1.33 5.14
CA VAL A 91 5.54 1.34 4.02
C VAL A 91 6.12 2.10 2.82
N VAL A 92 5.65 1.78 1.62
CA VAL A 92 6.02 2.47 0.37
C VAL A 92 4.76 3.12 -0.17
N ILE A 93 4.74 4.45 -0.30
CA ILE A 93 3.62 5.17 -0.92
C ILE A 93 3.73 5.11 -2.44
N ASP A 94 2.60 4.92 -3.10
CA ASP A 94 2.48 5.08 -4.53
C ASP A 94 2.25 6.55 -4.96
N VAL A 95 2.54 6.80 -6.22
CA VAL A 95 2.29 8.06 -6.91
C VAL A 95 1.35 7.73 -8.05
N VAL A 96 0.12 8.25 -7.98
CA VAL A 96 -0.99 7.91 -8.90
C VAL A 96 -0.60 8.04 -10.38
N THR A 97 0.28 8.98 -10.71
CA THR A 97 0.72 9.22 -12.10
C THR A 97 1.67 8.15 -12.63
N ARG A 98 2.24 7.28 -11.78
CA ARG A 98 3.25 6.26 -12.11
C ARG A 98 2.85 4.88 -11.59
N TRP A 99 2.27 4.05 -12.45
CA TRP A 99 1.75 2.73 -12.08
C TRP A 99 2.77 1.80 -11.38
N LEU A 100 4.06 1.90 -11.72
CA LEU A 100 5.13 1.12 -11.08
C LEU A 100 5.21 1.37 -9.57
N SER A 101 4.91 2.59 -9.13
CA SER A 101 4.92 2.92 -7.70
C SER A 101 3.78 2.21 -6.95
N THR A 102 2.61 2.03 -7.58
CA THR A 102 1.50 1.23 -7.04
C THR A 102 1.91 -0.25 -6.93
N LEU A 103 2.63 -0.79 -7.92
CA LEU A 103 3.20 -2.15 -7.82
C LEU A 103 4.18 -2.27 -6.63
N TYR A 104 5.05 -1.29 -6.41
CA TYR A 104 5.99 -1.33 -5.28
C TYR A 104 5.29 -1.18 -3.92
N MET A 105 4.25 -0.36 -3.82
CA MET A 105 3.38 -0.30 -2.64
C MET A 105 2.75 -1.67 -2.36
N ILE A 106 2.17 -2.30 -3.38
CA ILE A 106 1.55 -3.63 -3.27
C ILE A 106 2.56 -4.66 -2.77
N ARG A 107 3.74 -4.75 -3.40
CA ARG A 107 4.80 -5.70 -3.00
C ARG A 107 5.23 -5.48 -1.55
N ARG A 108 5.42 -4.22 -1.14
CA ARG A 108 5.78 -3.89 0.24
C ARG A 108 4.66 -4.28 1.20
N ALA A 109 3.41 -4.02 0.85
CA ALA A 109 2.25 -4.37 1.68
C ALA A 109 2.11 -5.87 1.86
N LEU A 110 2.34 -6.67 0.81
CA LEU A 110 2.29 -8.14 0.91
C LEU A 110 3.38 -8.70 1.85
N LEU A 111 4.58 -8.13 1.83
CA LEU A 111 5.63 -8.49 2.81
C LEU A 111 5.27 -8.08 4.26
N LEU A 112 4.40 -7.08 4.41
CA LEU A 112 3.98 -6.53 5.68
C LEU A 112 2.58 -6.97 6.09
N LYS A 113 1.92 -7.88 5.36
CA LYS A 113 0.48 -8.20 5.51
C LYS A 113 0.10 -8.39 6.98
N ASP A 114 0.73 -9.36 7.64
CA ASP A 114 0.42 -9.73 9.02
C ASP A 114 0.60 -8.53 9.97
N PHE A 115 1.67 -7.74 9.80
CA PHE A 115 1.93 -6.57 10.63
C PHE A 115 0.98 -5.40 10.37
N LEU A 116 0.49 -5.25 9.13
CA LEU A 116 -0.52 -4.25 8.79
C LEU A 116 -1.88 -4.62 9.38
N GLU A 117 -2.22 -5.91 9.40
CA GLU A 117 -3.42 -6.43 10.06
C GLU A 117 -3.35 -6.23 11.58
N ASP A 118 -2.23 -6.63 12.21
CA ASP A 118 -1.99 -6.43 13.64
C ASP A 118 -2.10 -4.96 14.03
N LEU A 119 -1.44 -4.06 13.28
CA LEU A 119 -1.52 -2.61 13.51
C LEU A 119 -2.96 -2.11 13.43
N TRP A 120 -3.73 -2.56 12.43
CA TRP A 120 -5.12 -2.15 12.28
C TRP A 120 -5.97 -2.58 13.49
N TYR A 121 -5.82 -3.82 13.94
CA TYR A 121 -6.54 -4.34 15.11
C TYR A 121 -6.14 -3.62 16.40
N GLU A 122 -4.84 -3.39 16.64
CA GLU A 122 -4.37 -2.67 17.81
C GLU A 122 -4.94 -1.25 17.86
N GLN A 123 -4.91 -0.53 16.73
CA GLN A 123 -5.42 0.83 16.64
C GLN A 123 -6.95 0.90 16.74
N LYS A 124 -7.67 -0.07 16.17
CA LYS A 124 -9.12 -0.21 16.32
C LYS A 124 -9.49 -0.42 17.80
N SER A 125 -8.82 -1.36 18.46
CA SER A 125 -9.05 -1.67 19.88
C SER A 125 -8.69 -0.48 20.79
N GLU A 126 -7.61 0.24 20.50
CA GLU A 126 -7.21 1.43 21.24
C GLU A 126 -8.29 2.51 21.15
N TRP A 127 -8.79 2.78 19.93
CA TRP A 127 -9.84 3.75 19.69
C TRP A 127 -11.13 3.39 20.43
N GLU A 128 -11.59 2.14 20.31
CA GLU A 128 -12.77 1.65 21.02
C GLU A 128 -12.62 1.80 22.55
N GLY A 129 -11.44 1.49 23.09
CA GLY A 129 -11.13 1.72 24.50
C GLY A 129 -11.18 3.20 24.90
N LEU A 130 -10.81 4.13 24.03
CA LEU A 130 -10.94 5.57 24.28
C LEU A 130 -12.41 6.03 24.26
N VAL A 131 -13.22 5.46 23.37
CA VAL A 131 -14.67 5.71 23.32
C VAL A 131 -15.34 5.22 24.60
N LEU A 132 -15.05 3.99 25.04
CA LEU A 132 -15.60 3.44 26.28
C LEU A 132 -15.25 4.26 27.53
N ARG A 133 -14.07 4.90 27.53
CA ARG A 133 -13.62 5.81 28.60
C ARG A 133 -14.14 7.24 28.47
N GLY A 134 -14.99 7.53 27.49
CA GLY A 134 -15.54 8.86 27.23
C GLY A 134 -14.50 9.89 26.76
N LYS A 135 -13.32 9.45 26.31
CA LYS A 135 -12.23 10.34 25.85
C LYS A 135 -12.32 10.70 24.37
N LYS A 136 -13.09 9.93 23.59
CA LYS A 136 -13.32 10.12 22.15
C LYS A 136 -14.77 9.81 21.81
N SER A 137 -15.27 10.41 20.73
CA SER A 137 -16.59 10.07 20.18
C SER A 137 -16.50 8.91 19.19
N SER A 138 -17.51 8.04 19.18
CA SER A 138 -17.68 7.01 18.15
C SER A 138 -17.82 7.62 16.74
N SER A 139 -18.35 8.84 16.62
CA SER A 139 -18.52 9.53 15.33
C SER A 139 -17.21 10.07 14.75
N GLU A 140 -16.16 10.20 15.57
CA GLU A 140 -14.86 10.77 15.19
C GLU A 140 -13.84 9.71 14.76
N VAL A 141 -14.28 8.45 14.59
CA VAL A 141 -13.39 7.34 14.22
C VAL A 141 -12.61 7.67 12.95
N PRO A 142 -11.27 7.49 12.95
CA PRO A 142 -10.44 7.65 11.76
C PRO A 142 -11.01 6.82 10.60
N LEU A 143 -11.01 7.39 9.38
CA LEU A 143 -11.61 6.75 8.21
C LEU A 143 -11.07 5.34 7.99
N CYS A 144 -9.75 5.14 8.10
CA CYS A 144 -9.12 3.83 7.91
C CYS A 144 -9.53 2.78 8.96
N LEU A 145 -9.98 3.20 10.15
CA LEU A 145 -10.44 2.29 11.22
C LEU A 145 -11.94 1.96 11.13
N ARG A 146 -12.65 2.50 10.14
CA ARG A 146 -14.03 2.08 9.86
C ARG A 146 -14.03 0.69 9.24
N ASP A 147 -15.03 -0.12 9.58
CA ASP A 147 -15.03 -1.54 9.22
C ASP A 147 -15.08 -1.76 7.71
N GLU A 148 -15.76 -0.86 6.97
CA GLU A 148 -15.80 -0.91 5.51
C GLU A 148 -14.44 -0.67 4.83
N ASN A 149 -13.46 -0.10 5.55
CA ASN A 149 -12.12 0.18 5.06
C ASN A 149 -11.08 -0.85 5.50
N LYS A 150 -11.48 -1.80 6.35
CA LYS A 150 -10.63 -2.95 6.68
C LYS A 150 -10.33 -3.75 5.41
N LEU A 151 -9.07 -4.17 5.27
CA LEU A 151 -8.66 -5.14 4.28
C LEU A 151 -9.01 -6.54 4.80
N GLU A 152 -9.98 -7.18 4.15
CA GLU A 152 -10.35 -8.57 4.44
C GLU A 152 -9.50 -9.55 3.64
N GLU A 153 -9.59 -10.85 3.94
CA GLU A 153 -8.84 -11.88 3.20
C GLU A 153 -9.11 -11.85 1.69
N LYS A 154 -10.36 -11.58 1.28
CA LYS A 154 -10.72 -11.38 -0.13
C LYS A 154 -10.01 -10.17 -0.76
N ASP A 155 -9.79 -9.10 0.02
CA ASP A 155 -9.12 -7.89 -0.45
C ASP A 155 -7.63 -8.20 -0.69
N TRP A 156 -7.00 -8.93 0.24
CA TRP A 156 -5.62 -9.40 0.10
C TRP A 156 -5.42 -10.37 -1.08
N ALA A 157 -6.39 -11.25 -1.33
CA ALA A 157 -6.37 -12.13 -2.50
C ALA A 157 -6.38 -11.31 -3.81
N ILE A 158 -7.20 -10.27 -3.88
CA ILE A 158 -7.24 -9.36 -5.04
C ILE A 158 -5.93 -8.56 -5.16
N ILE A 159 -5.38 -8.06 -4.05
CA ILE A 159 -4.08 -7.34 -4.04
C ILE A 159 -2.95 -8.24 -4.55
N SER A 160 -2.95 -9.51 -4.14
CA SER A 160 -1.98 -10.51 -4.62
C SER A 160 -2.12 -10.76 -6.12
N LEU A 161 -3.36 -10.88 -6.62
CA LEU A 161 -3.62 -11.00 -8.06
C LEU A 161 -3.13 -9.78 -8.83
N PHE A 162 -3.32 -8.56 -8.30
CA PHE A 162 -2.75 -7.36 -8.92
C PHE A 162 -1.21 -7.45 -8.98
N ASN A 163 -0.53 -7.90 -7.92
CA ASN A 163 0.92 -8.08 -7.94
C ASN A 163 1.36 -9.01 -9.08
N GLU A 164 0.71 -10.17 -9.22
CA GLU A 164 1.02 -11.16 -10.26
C GLU A 164 0.83 -10.57 -11.67
N VAL A 165 -0.32 -9.94 -11.93
CA VAL A 165 -0.63 -9.36 -13.24
C VAL A 165 0.32 -8.22 -13.57
N LEU A 166 0.54 -7.28 -12.64
CA LEU A 166 1.39 -6.10 -12.84
C LEU A 166 2.87 -6.47 -13.02
N GLN A 167 3.33 -7.57 -12.42
CA GLN A 167 4.69 -8.05 -12.61
C GLN A 167 4.97 -8.41 -14.09
N HIS A 168 3.98 -8.96 -14.81
CA HIS A 168 4.14 -9.22 -16.24
C HIS A 168 4.34 -7.93 -17.05
N PHE A 169 3.60 -6.87 -16.71
CA PHE A 169 3.79 -5.55 -17.33
C PHE A 169 5.16 -4.95 -17.00
N GLU A 170 5.66 -5.14 -15.78
CA GLU A 170 6.98 -4.65 -15.36
C GLU A 170 8.09 -5.35 -16.15
N HIS A 171 8.00 -6.67 -16.31
CA HIS A 171 8.97 -7.43 -17.12
C HIS A 171 9.02 -6.95 -18.57
N VAL A 172 7.84 -6.73 -19.18
CA VAL A 172 7.75 -6.21 -20.55
C VAL A 172 8.35 -4.81 -20.64
N LEU A 173 8.05 -3.94 -19.67
CA LEU A 173 8.59 -2.59 -19.59
C LEU A 173 10.12 -2.61 -19.51
N ILE A 174 10.70 -3.38 -18.57
CA ILE A 174 12.15 -3.50 -18.39
C ILE A 174 12.83 -4.05 -19.66
N THR A 175 12.19 -5.01 -20.32
CA THR A 175 12.72 -5.62 -21.56
C THR A 175 12.76 -4.62 -22.70
N LEU A 176 11.78 -3.72 -22.79
CA LEU A 176 11.61 -2.81 -23.93
C LEU A 176 12.14 -1.40 -23.70
N GLU A 177 12.34 -0.97 -22.44
CA GLU A 177 13.01 0.28 -22.07
C GLU A 177 14.54 0.13 -21.99
N GLY A 178 15.05 -1.10 -22.10
CA GLY A 178 16.47 -1.38 -22.12
C GLY A 178 17.13 -0.98 -23.45
N ASP A 179 18.28 -0.32 -23.35
CA ASP A 179 19.34 -0.34 -24.39
C ASP A 179 19.99 -1.73 -24.55
N GLY A 180 19.36 -2.79 -24.02
CA GLY A 180 19.91 -4.15 -23.93
C GLY A 180 20.84 -4.39 -22.74
N GLN A 181 21.09 -3.42 -21.84
CA GLN A 181 22.01 -3.60 -20.73
C GLN A 181 21.33 -3.94 -19.40
N GLN A 182 21.59 -5.13 -18.88
CA GLN A 182 21.31 -5.45 -17.48
C GLN A 182 22.25 -4.65 -16.57
N ARG A 183 21.76 -3.57 -15.97
CA ARG A 183 22.48 -2.83 -14.94
C ARG A 183 22.04 -3.33 -13.57
N LYS A 184 22.98 -3.87 -12.79
CA LYS A 184 22.77 -4.10 -11.37
C LYS A 184 22.55 -2.73 -10.71
N ARG A 185 21.34 -2.47 -10.21
CA ARG A 185 21.10 -1.30 -9.35
C ARG A 185 21.96 -1.48 -8.09
N LYS A 186 22.82 -0.51 -7.80
CA LYS A 186 23.42 -0.39 -6.46
C LYS A 186 22.23 -0.17 -5.50
N GLU A 187 21.96 -1.16 -4.66
CA GLU A 187 20.98 -1.14 -3.56
C GLU A 187 19.49 -1.38 -3.90
N GLY A 188 19.17 -2.51 -4.55
CA GLY A 188 17.77 -2.95 -4.60
C GLY A 188 17.60 -4.36 -5.15
N TYR A 189 17.16 -5.25 -4.26
CA TYR A 189 16.76 -6.66 -4.41
C TYR A 189 16.43 -7.14 -5.84
N ILE A 190 17.07 -8.25 -6.25
CA ILE A 190 16.63 -9.09 -7.38
C ILE A 190 15.86 -10.25 -6.75
N GLY A 191 14.54 -10.23 -6.89
CA GLY A 191 13.69 -11.35 -6.48
C GLY A 191 13.98 -12.57 -7.34
N ALA A 192 14.37 -13.66 -6.67
CA ALA A 192 13.99 -15.02 -7.05
C ALA A 192 12.82 -15.42 -6.12
#